data_AF-A0AAD6PUV9-F1
#
_entry.id   AF-A0AAD6PUV9-F1
#
_cell.length_a   1.000
_cell.length_b   1.000
_cell.length_c   1.000
_cell.angle_alpha   90.00
_cell.angle_beta   90.00
_cell.angle_gamma   90.00
#
_symmetry.space_group_name_H-M   'P 1'
#
loop_
_entity.id
_entity.type
_entity.pdbx_description
1 polymer ?
#
loop_
_entity_poly.entity_id
_entity_poly.type
_entity_poly.pdbx_seq_one_letter_code
_entity_poly.pdbx_strand_id
1 'polypeptide(L)'
;MEKQKGELEAELKKVNTSLNSSRARIHNAREERENFDEASNQILMHLKAKEDELAKSITSCRAEADVVNSWINFLDATWVLQTTDTEQKENQVNGDLERYGDHFVNLSVHLLSAYKEQLGPSVIRMKGLVADLHSSQGSEIAPIIKDEGSKAINHRKNLEEGFLELESKILTITNAVDAMKKQFYTNYEGVYRKNDDRVKELFSAVEKMEEEIKSIQRPVLEVENPTQQSHSQSSDSPRVDPSSSSKQTFEAPGKKEANGSGPPPVKRGNVVTQADLEKLGSDLGKDEEGYATEDIGEWEFDELEKEVNPKQLTSKE
;
A
#
# COMPACT_ATOMS: atom_id res chain seq x y z
N MET A 1 -116.24 -55.84 -18.05
CA MET A 1 -115.18 -56.51 -17.25
C MET A 1 -113.83 -56.54 -17.98
N GLU A 2 -113.74 -57.05 -19.22
CA GLU A 2 -112.47 -57.13 -19.98
C GLU A 2 -111.76 -55.78 -20.22
N LYS A 3 -112.52 -54.75 -20.66
CA LYS A 3 -112.00 -53.43 -21.01
C LYS A 3 -111.33 -52.72 -19.81
N GLN A 4 -111.98 -52.76 -18.65
CA GLN A 4 -111.47 -52.19 -17.40
C GLN A 4 -110.20 -52.91 -16.92
N LYS A 5 -110.10 -54.22 -17.15
CA LYS A 5 -108.90 -54.99 -16.83
C LYS A 5 -107.71 -54.57 -17.70
N GLY A 6 -107.94 -54.38 -19.00
CA GLY A 6 -106.90 -53.92 -19.93
C GLY A 6 -106.44 -52.48 -19.65
N GLU A 7 -107.35 -51.59 -19.26
CA GLU A 7 -107.03 -50.22 -18.83
C GLU A 7 -106.18 -50.23 -17.54
N LEU A 8 -106.56 -51.03 -16.54
CA LEU A 8 -105.81 -51.17 -15.29
C LEU A 8 -104.40 -51.76 -15.52
N GLU A 9 -104.27 -52.75 -16.42
CA GLU A 9 -102.99 -53.35 -16.78
C GLU A 9 -102.07 -52.34 -17.53
N ALA A 10 -102.64 -51.50 -18.39
CA ALA A 10 -101.91 -50.43 -19.06
C ALA A 10 -101.43 -49.34 -18.08
N GLU A 11 -102.28 -48.93 -17.14
CA GLU A 11 -101.90 -48.00 -16.07
C GLU A 11 -100.82 -48.59 -15.16
N LEU A 12 -100.95 -49.86 -14.77
CA LEU A 12 -99.93 -50.55 -13.98
C LEU A 12 -98.59 -50.61 -14.72
N LYS A 13 -98.61 -50.93 -16.02
CA LYS A 13 -97.39 -50.92 -16.85
C LYS A 13 -96.76 -49.54 -16.93
N LYS A 14 -97.58 -48.47 -17.06
CA LYS A 14 -97.12 -47.08 -17.07
C LYS A 14 -96.52 -46.65 -15.72
N VAL A 15 -97.16 -47.02 -14.61
CA VAL A 15 -96.62 -46.75 -13.26
C VAL A 15 -95.32 -47.52 -13.07
N ASN A 16 -95.24 -48.77 -13.50
CA ASN A 16 -94.03 -49.58 -13.36
C ASN A 16 -92.85 -49.02 -14.18
N THR A 17 -93.07 -48.57 -15.43
CA THR A 17 -92.02 -47.93 -16.23
C THR A 17 -91.58 -46.59 -15.63
N SER A 18 -92.53 -45.80 -15.12
CA SER A 18 -92.24 -44.54 -14.43
C SER A 18 -91.45 -44.76 -13.13
N LEU A 19 -91.81 -45.77 -12.35
CA LEU A 19 -91.13 -46.17 -11.12
C LEU A 19 -89.70 -46.63 -11.42
N ASN A 20 -89.50 -47.47 -12.44
CA ASN A 20 -88.17 -47.93 -12.84
C ASN A 20 -87.29 -46.78 -13.34
N SER A 21 -87.83 -45.86 -14.15
CA SER A 21 -87.12 -44.64 -14.57
C SER A 21 -86.74 -43.75 -13.38
N SER A 22 -87.64 -43.60 -12.41
CA SER A 22 -87.38 -42.80 -11.20
C SER A 22 -86.32 -43.46 -10.31
N ARG A 23 -86.35 -44.79 -10.19
CA ARG A 23 -85.34 -45.56 -9.44
C ARG A 23 -83.96 -45.44 -10.08
N ALA A 24 -83.86 -45.50 -11.41
CA ALA A 24 -82.60 -45.29 -12.13
C ALA A 24 -82.05 -43.86 -11.91
N ARG A 25 -82.92 -42.84 -11.96
CA ARG A 25 -82.52 -41.45 -11.68
C ARG A 25 -82.00 -41.25 -10.26
N ILE A 26 -82.66 -41.86 -9.26
CA ILE A 26 -82.21 -41.81 -7.86
C ILE A 26 -80.85 -42.51 -7.69
N HIS A 27 -80.62 -43.62 -8.40
CA HIS A 27 -79.33 -44.30 -8.39
C HIS A 27 -78.22 -43.42 -8.95
N ASN A 28 -78.42 -42.88 -10.16
CA ASN A 28 -77.47 -41.99 -10.80
C ASN A 28 -77.15 -40.76 -9.95
N ALA A 29 -78.17 -40.09 -9.38
CA ALA A 29 -77.97 -38.94 -8.50
C ALA A 29 -77.23 -39.29 -7.20
N ARG A 30 -77.29 -40.56 -6.74
CA ARG A 30 -76.50 -41.01 -5.59
C ARG A 30 -75.04 -41.20 -5.97
N GLU A 31 -74.75 -41.81 -7.11
CA GLU A 31 -73.39 -42.01 -7.62
C GLU A 31 -72.72 -40.68 -7.97
N GLU A 32 -73.44 -39.76 -8.63
CA GLU A 32 -72.93 -38.40 -8.91
C GLU A 32 -72.57 -37.65 -7.63
N ARG A 33 -73.38 -37.80 -6.57
CA ARG A 33 -73.07 -37.20 -5.27
C ARG A 33 -71.81 -37.81 -4.65
N GLU A 34 -71.68 -39.13 -4.68
CA GLU A 34 -70.49 -39.81 -4.14
C GLU A 34 -69.21 -39.42 -4.91
N ASN A 35 -69.28 -39.34 -6.24
CA ASN A 35 -68.19 -38.86 -7.08
C ASN A 35 -67.83 -37.39 -6.78
N PHE A 36 -68.83 -36.55 -6.54
CA PHE A 36 -68.61 -35.15 -6.16
C PHE A 36 -67.94 -35.05 -4.79
N ASP A 37 -68.41 -35.81 -3.80
CA ASP A 37 -67.84 -35.83 -2.46
C ASP A 37 -66.36 -36.30 -2.50
N GLU A 38 -66.05 -37.32 -3.30
CA GLU A 38 -64.68 -37.81 -3.48
C GLU A 38 -63.79 -36.78 -4.19
N ALA A 39 -64.24 -36.18 -5.29
CA ALA A 39 -63.50 -35.13 -5.99
C ALA A 39 -63.26 -33.91 -5.09
N SER A 40 -64.28 -33.51 -4.31
CA SER A 40 -64.16 -32.42 -3.35
C SER A 40 -63.13 -32.73 -2.26
N ASN A 41 -63.12 -33.96 -1.74
CA ASN A 41 -62.12 -34.39 -0.76
C ASN A 41 -60.71 -34.37 -1.34
N GLN A 42 -60.53 -34.82 -2.59
CA GLN A 42 -59.23 -34.77 -3.28
C GLN A 42 -58.73 -33.34 -3.45
N ILE A 43 -59.61 -32.39 -3.84
CA ILE A 43 -59.26 -30.97 -3.95
C ILE A 43 -58.82 -30.42 -2.58
N LEU A 44 -59.56 -30.73 -1.52
CA LEU A 44 -59.21 -30.27 -0.16
C LEU A 44 -57.86 -30.81 0.29
N MET A 45 -57.56 -32.09 0.00
CA MET A 45 -56.25 -32.67 0.31
C MET A 45 -55.11 -31.98 -0.44
N HIS A 46 -55.28 -31.72 -1.75
CA HIS A 46 -54.26 -31.03 -2.55
C HIS A 46 -54.04 -29.59 -2.09
N LEU A 47 -55.12 -28.83 -1.81
CA LEU A 47 -55.02 -27.47 -1.29
C LEU A 47 -54.29 -27.43 0.05
N LYS A 48 -54.60 -28.38 0.95
CA LYS A 48 -53.90 -28.48 2.23
C LYS A 48 -52.42 -28.80 2.07
N ALA A 49 -52.07 -29.73 1.19
CA ALA A 49 -50.66 -30.05 0.92
C ALA A 49 -49.89 -28.83 0.38
N LYS A 50 -50.52 -28.05 -0.51
CA LYS A 50 -49.93 -26.81 -1.05
C LYS A 50 -49.83 -25.71 0.00
N GLU A 51 -50.81 -25.59 0.90
CA GLU A 51 -50.75 -24.66 2.03
C GLU A 51 -49.59 -25.01 2.98
N ASP A 52 -49.43 -26.29 3.32
CA ASP A 52 -48.33 -26.78 4.17
C ASP A 52 -46.96 -26.55 3.51
N GLU A 53 -46.85 -26.77 2.19
CA GLU A 53 -45.63 -26.50 1.41
C GLU A 53 -45.29 -25.00 1.40
N LEU A 54 -46.27 -24.13 1.16
CA LEU A 54 -46.09 -22.68 1.19
C LEU A 54 -45.67 -22.20 2.59
N ALA A 55 -46.28 -22.74 3.65
CA ALA A 55 -45.93 -22.42 5.02
C ALA A 55 -44.45 -22.76 5.31
N LYS A 56 -43.98 -23.93 4.86
CA LYS A 56 -42.56 -24.34 4.98
C LYS A 56 -41.64 -23.41 4.19
N SER A 57 -41.99 -23.06 2.95
CA SER A 57 -41.22 -22.13 2.12
C SER A 57 -41.08 -20.76 2.79
N ILE A 58 -42.17 -20.21 3.35
CA ILE A 58 -42.15 -18.94 4.08
C ILE A 58 -41.22 -19.01 5.30
N THR A 59 -41.24 -20.13 6.04
CA THR A 59 -40.33 -20.30 7.18
C THR A 59 -38.87 -20.40 6.75
N SER A 60 -38.56 -21.08 5.63
CA SER A 60 -37.21 -21.15 5.07
C SER A 60 -36.71 -19.77 4.65
N CYS A 61 -37.48 -19.04 3.84
CA CYS A 61 -37.10 -17.70 3.40
C CYS A 61 -36.87 -16.74 4.57
N ARG A 62 -37.62 -16.89 5.66
CA ARG A 62 -37.43 -16.06 6.86
C ARG A 62 -36.12 -16.40 7.58
N ALA A 63 -35.79 -17.68 7.72
CA ALA A 63 -34.51 -18.11 8.27
C ALA A 63 -33.32 -17.67 7.39
N GLU A 64 -33.44 -17.79 6.07
CA GLU A 64 -32.44 -17.29 5.11
C GLU A 64 -32.24 -15.78 5.24
N ALA A 65 -33.32 -15.01 5.39
CA ALA A 65 -33.24 -13.58 5.61
C ALA A 65 -32.49 -13.22 6.89
N ASP A 66 -32.69 -13.98 7.98
CA ASP A 66 -31.97 -13.78 9.24
C ASP A 66 -30.46 -14.05 9.08
N VAL A 67 -30.09 -15.07 8.30
CA VAL A 67 -28.69 -15.36 7.95
C VAL A 67 -28.08 -14.22 7.13
N VAL A 68 -28.77 -13.76 6.08
CA VAL A 68 -28.30 -12.63 5.25
C VAL A 68 -28.12 -11.38 6.10
N ASN A 69 -29.06 -11.07 6.99
CA ASN A 69 -28.96 -9.93 7.89
C ASN A 69 -27.76 -10.04 8.84
N SER A 70 -27.46 -11.25 9.32
CA SER A 70 -26.27 -11.52 10.14
C SER A 70 -24.97 -11.25 9.35
N TRP A 71 -24.92 -11.67 8.09
CA TRP A 71 -23.78 -11.38 7.21
C TRP A 71 -23.62 -9.88 6.93
N ILE A 72 -24.72 -9.16 6.68
CA ILE A 72 -24.70 -7.70 6.50
C ILE A 72 -24.09 -7.03 7.73
N ASN A 73 -24.58 -7.37 8.93
CA ASN A 73 -24.07 -6.81 10.18
C ASN A 73 -22.58 -7.14 10.40
N PHE A 74 -22.16 -8.37 10.08
CA PHE A 74 -20.77 -8.77 10.18
C PHE A 74 -19.87 -7.96 9.23
N LEU A 75 -20.29 -7.79 7.97
CA LEU A 75 -19.54 -7.02 6.98
C LEU A 75 -19.44 -5.55 7.36
N ASP A 76 -20.54 -4.95 7.85
CA ASP A 76 -20.56 -3.56 8.31
C ASP A 76 -19.63 -3.36 9.52
N ALA A 77 -19.70 -4.23 10.52
CA ALA A 77 -18.80 -4.20 11.68
C ALA A 77 -17.33 -4.38 11.28
N THR A 78 -17.06 -5.30 10.35
CA THR A 78 -15.70 -5.55 9.84
C THR A 78 -15.17 -4.34 9.08
N TRP A 79 -16.01 -3.70 8.27
CA TRP A 79 -15.66 -2.49 7.55
C TRP A 79 -15.31 -1.33 8.49
N VAL A 80 -16.14 -1.10 9.52
CA VAL A 80 -15.88 -0.08 10.56
C VAL A 80 -14.58 -0.38 11.31
N LEU A 81 -14.33 -1.64 11.66
CA LEU A 81 -13.09 -2.03 12.35
C LEU A 81 -11.86 -1.77 11.48
N GLN A 82 -11.90 -2.17 10.20
CA GLN A 82 -10.77 -2.01 9.29
C GLN A 82 -10.47 -0.53 9.01
N THR A 83 -11.50 0.28 8.79
CA THR A 83 -11.35 1.71 8.54
C THR A 83 -10.78 2.42 9.77
N THR A 84 -11.30 2.12 10.96
CA THR A 84 -10.80 2.68 12.23
C THR A 84 -9.34 2.28 12.52
N ASP A 85 -8.97 1.01 12.32
CA ASP A 85 -7.58 0.55 12.51
C ASP A 85 -6.61 1.22 11.53
N THR A 86 -7.05 1.40 10.27
CA THR A 86 -6.24 2.09 9.25
C THR A 86 -6.02 3.55 9.61
N GLU A 87 -7.10 4.26 9.99
CA GLU A 87 -7.02 5.66 10.42
C GLU A 87 -6.15 5.81 11.68
N GLN A 88 -6.28 4.91 12.65
CA GLN A 88 -5.46 4.92 13.86
C GLN A 88 -3.97 4.74 13.53
N LYS A 89 -3.63 3.79 12.65
CA LYS A 89 -2.25 3.57 12.21
C LYS A 89 -1.70 4.76 11.44
N GLU A 90 -2.49 5.36 10.56
CA GLU A 90 -2.10 6.57 9.84
C GLU A 90 -1.81 7.71 10.81
N ASN A 91 -2.72 7.98 11.76
CA ASN A 91 -2.52 9.00 12.80
C ASN A 91 -1.29 8.73 13.66
N GLN A 92 -1.02 7.46 14.01
CA GLN A 92 0.18 7.08 14.75
C GLN A 92 1.45 7.35 13.94
N VAL A 93 1.51 6.90 12.69
CA VAL A 93 2.65 7.13 11.80
C VAL A 93 2.87 8.63 11.61
N ASN A 94 1.80 9.39 11.48
CA ASN A 94 1.86 10.84 11.31
C ASN A 94 2.44 11.53 12.55
N GLY A 95 1.97 11.17 13.74
CA GLY A 95 2.49 11.70 15.00
C GLY A 95 3.96 11.32 15.24
N ASP A 96 4.35 10.09 14.92
CA ASP A 96 5.76 9.66 15.00
C ASP A 96 6.62 10.43 14.00
N LEU A 97 6.14 10.66 12.78
CA LEU A 97 6.85 11.39 11.74
C LEU A 97 7.04 12.87 12.11
N GLU A 98 6.03 13.51 12.72
CA GLU A 98 6.17 14.85 13.29
C GLU A 98 7.23 14.89 14.40
N ARG A 99 7.21 13.92 15.32
CA ARG A 99 8.19 13.83 16.42
C ARG A 99 9.61 13.64 15.91
N TYR A 100 9.83 12.76 14.93
CA TYR A 100 11.14 12.58 14.30
C TYR A 100 11.57 13.81 13.50
N GLY A 101 10.61 14.52 12.89
CA GLY A 101 10.82 15.83 12.29
C GLY A 101 11.42 16.83 13.28
N ASP A 102 10.80 16.97 14.45
CA ASP A 102 11.26 17.87 15.51
C ASP A 102 12.64 17.45 16.06
N HIS A 103 12.90 16.14 16.22
CA HIS A 103 14.23 15.63 16.61
C HIS A 103 15.30 15.96 15.57
N PHE A 104 14.98 15.82 14.29
CA PHE A 104 15.90 16.15 13.19
C PHE A 104 16.22 17.65 13.16
N VAL A 105 15.22 18.52 13.31
CA VAL A 105 15.41 19.97 13.40
C VAL A 105 16.34 20.32 14.56
N ASN A 106 16.08 19.77 15.75
CA ASN A 106 16.91 20.01 16.93
C ASN A 106 18.35 19.54 16.73
N LEU A 107 18.56 18.33 16.23
CA LEU A 107 19.90 17.81 15.93
C LEU A 107 20.66 18.75 14.98
N SER A 108 19.96 19.27 13.97
CA SER A 108 20.55 20.12 12.95
C SER A 108 20.90 21.49 13.50
N VAL A 109 20.05 22.06 14.35
CA VAL A 109 20.38 23.29 15.10
C VAL A 109 21.63 23.09 15.94
N HIS A 110 21.74 21.97 16.68
CA HIS A 110 22.91 21.67 17.50
C HIS A 110 24.19 21.56 16.65
N LEU A 111 24.13 20.80 15.56
CA LEU A 111 25.28 20.58 14.69
C LEU A 111 25.72 21.86 13.96
N LEU A 112 24.78 22.63 13.42
CA LEU A 112 25.09 23.92 12.78
C LEU A 112 25.63 24.94 13.78
N SER A 113 25.12 24.96 15.02
CA SER A 113 25.66 25.81 16.08
C SER A 113 27.10 25.43 16.42
N ALA A 114 27.39 24.14 16.54
CA ALA A 114 28.75 23.64 16.79
C ALA A 114 29.71 24.00 15.64
N TYR A 115 29.27 23.86 14.38
CA TYR A 115 30.05 24.29 13.23
C TYR A 115 30.27 25.80 13.23
N LYS A 116 29.24 26.59 13.55
CA LYS A 116 29.37 28.05 13.65
C LYS A 116 30.41 28.46 14.69
N GLU A 117 30.35 27.85 15.87
CA GLU A 117 31.32 28.08 16.97
C GLU A 117 32.74 27.63 16.61
N GLN A 118 32.89 26.57 15.81
CA GLN A 118 34.19 26.09 15.36
C GLN A 118 34.78 26.92 14.21
N LEU A 119 33.94 27.42 13.31
CA LEU A 119 34.36 28.16 12.13
C LEU A 119 34.87 29.55 12.52
N GLY A 120 34.21 30.26 13.44
CA GLY A 120 34.61 31.60 13.89
C GLY A 120 36.09 31.72 14.28
N PRO A 121 36.59 30.94 15.27
CA PRO A 121 38.01 30.93 15.63
C PRO A 121 38.92 30.45 14.50
N SER A 122 38.42 29.58 13.62
CA SER A 122 39.17 29.10 12.45
C SER A 122 39.38 30.20 11.42
N VAL A 123 38.37 31.04 11.16
CA VAL A 123 38.51 32.22 10.29
C VAL A 123 39.56 33.18 10.85
N ILE A 124 39.52 33.44 12.16
CA ILE A 124 40.50 34.33 12.83
C ILE A 124 41.91 33.75 12.71
N ARG A 125 42.09 32.45 13.01
CA ARG A 125 43.40 31.78 12.85
C ARG A 125 43.90 31.80 11.42
N MET A 126 43.01 31.59 10.44
CA MET A 126 43.39 31.60 9.03
C MET A 126 43.91 32.97 8.60
N LYS A 127 43.23 34.05 9.02
CA LYS A 127 43.70 35.43 8.79
C LYS A 127 45.08 35.68 9.42
N GLY A 128 45.30 35.18 10.63
CA GLY A 128 46.59 35.28 11.32
C GLY A 128 47.70 34.54 10.56
N LEU A 129 47.49 33.26 10.21
CA LEU A 129 48.44 32.45 9.45
C LEU A 129 48.79 33.08 8.10
N VAL A 130 47.80 33.63 7.40
CA VAL A 130 48.01 34.36 6.13
C VAL A 130 48.91 35.58 6.34
N ALA A 131 48.65 36.38 7.38
CA ALA A 131 49.48 37.54 7.71
C ALA A 131 50.92 37.16 8.09
N ASP A 132 51.10 36.09 8.86
CA ASP A 132 52.41 35.56 9.25
C ASP A 132 53.19 35.01 8.04
N LEU A 133 52.51 34.28 7.14
CA LEU A 133 53.09 33.78 5.89
C LEU A 133 53.55 34.93 4.99
N HIS A 134 52.74 35.99 4.83
CA HIS A 134 53.13 37.19 4.07
C HIS A 134 54.32 37.93 4.72
N SER A 135 54.38 37.96 6.06
CA SER A 135 55.51 38.58 6.79
C SER A 135 56.80 37.78 6.62
N SER A 136 56.71 36.45 6.50
CA SER A 136 57.87 35.58 6.22
C SER A 136 58.40 35.73 4.78
N GLN A 137 57.55 36.17 3.84
CA GLN A 137 57.91 36.36 2.43
C GLN A 137 58.59 37.71 2.16
N GLY A 138 58.33 38.74 2.97
CA GLY A 138 58.96 40.07 2.85
C GLY A 138 60.42 40.15 3.34
N SER A 139 60.94 39.09 3.95
CA SER A 139 62.31 39.03 4.51
C SER A 139 63.34 38.53 3.48
N GLU A 140 63.26 38.97 2.23
CA GLU A 140 64.20 38.59 1.16
C GLU A 140 65.33 39.61 0.93
N ILE A 141 65.42 40.69 1.72
CA ILE A 141 66.47 41.71 1.55
C ILE A 141 67.23 41.97 2.86
N ALA A 142 68.04 41.01 3.29
CA ALA A 142 69.31 41.27 3.98
C ALA A 142 70.19 40.00 3.93
N PRO A 143 71.44 40.08 3.43
CA PRO A 143 72.34 38.94 3.46
C PRO A 143 73.00 38.80 4.84
N ILE A 144 73.51 37.60 5.16
CA ILE A 144 74.39 37.20 6.29
C ILE A 144 73.56 36.69 7.49
N ILE A 145 73.50 35.40 7.90
CA ILE A 145 74.53 34.37 8.18
C ILE A 145 73.96 32.95 7.89
N LYS A 146 74.79 32.03 7.37
CA LYS A 146 74.46 30.67 6.88
C LYS A 146 73.90 29.64 7.88
N ASP A 147 73.60 30.00 9.13
CA ASP A 147 73.12 29.07 10.17
C ASP A 147 71.61 29.24 10.51
N GLU A 148 71.02 30.37 10.12
CA GLU A 148 69.66 30.75 10.53
C GLU A 148 68.57 30.37 9.50
N GLY A 149 68.98 30.09 8.25
CA GLY A 149 68.08 29.75 7.15
C GLY A 149 67.32 28.43 7.35
N SER A 150 67.91 27.44 8.03
CA SER A 150 67.24 26.16 8.31
C SER A 150 66.08 26.31 9.30
N LYS A 151 66.20 27.19 10.30
CA LYS A 151 65.14 27.49 11.27
C LYS A 151 64.00 28.28 10.64
N ALA A 152 64.31 29.24 9.76
CA ALA A 152 63.32 30.02 9.03
C ALA A 152 62.51 29.15 8.05
N ILE A 153 63.18 28.24 7.32
CA ILE A 153 62.53 27.28 6.41
C ILE A 153 61.63 26.31 7.18
N ASN A 154 62.08 25.78 8.32
CA ASN A 154 61.27 24.90 9.16
C ASN A 154 60.06 25.64 9.77
N HIS A 155 60.22 26.91 10.15
CA HIS A 155 59.12 27.73 10.66
C HIS A 155 58.05 27.98 9.60
N ARG A 156 58.45 28.37 8.38
CA ARG A 156 57.52 28.57 7.26
C ARG A 156 56.77 27.27 6.91
N LYS A 157 57.48 26.15 6.82
CA LYS A 157 56.86 24.84 6.54
C LYS A 157 55.78 24.47 7.56
N ASN A 158 56.02 24.74 8.84
CA ASN A 158 55.03 24.51 9.90
C ASN A 158 53.79 25.43 9.77
N LEU A 159 53.98 26.70 9.35
CA LEU A 159 52.86 27.63 9.11
C LEU A 159 52.01 27.19 7.90
N GLU A 160 52.66 26.74 6.82
CA GLU A 160 51.98 26.25 5.63
C GLU A 160 51.20 24.94 5.90
N GLU A 161 51.78 24.01 6.67
CA GLU A 161 51.08 22.79 7.10
C GLU A 161 49.88 23.09 8.01
N GLY A 162 50.03 24.02 8.96
CA GLY A 162 48.91 24.48 9.79
C GLY A 162 47.80 25.18 9.00
N PHE A 163 48.13 25.88 7.92
CA PHE A 163 47.15 26.45 7.00
C PHE A 163 46.38 25.36 6.24
N LEU A 164 47.09 24.35 5.69
CA LEU A 164 46.47 23.23 4.97
C LEU A 164 45.55 22.38 5.86
N GLU A 165 45.93 22.13 7.11
CA GLU A 165 45.08 21.43 8.08
C GLU A 165 43.78 22.20 8.34
N LEU A 166 43.89 23.53 8.49
CA LEU A 166 42.74 24.40 8.71
C LEU A 166 41.84 24.49 7.47
N GLU A 167 42.43 24.58 6.27
CA GLU A 167 41.73 24.55 4.98
C GLU A 167 40.94 23.25 4.81
N SER A 168 41.57 22.10 5.07
CA SER A 168 40.92 20.78 5.04
C SER A 168 39.74 20.68 6.01
N LYS A 169 39.92 21.21 7.23
CA LYS A 169 38.87 21.24 8.25
C LYS A 169 37.69 22.10 7.84
N ILE A 170 37.96 23.30 7.32
CA ILE A 170 36.93 24.21 6.81
C ILE A 170 36.17 23.55 5.66
N LEU A 171 36.88 22.97 4.69
CA LEU A 171 36.29 22.27 3.56
C LEU A 171 35.37 21.12 4.01
N THR A 172 35.79 20.35 5.00
CA THR A 172 34.99 19.26 5.57
C THR A 172 33.69 19.78 6.20
N ILE A 173 33.77 20.87 6.97
CA ILE A 173 32.60 21.52 7.58
C ILE A 173 31.65 22.05 6.51
N THR A 174 32.18 22.78 5.51
CA THR A 174 31.38 23.31 4.40
C THR A 174 30.66 22.20 3.63
N ASN A 175 31.37 21.13 3.27
CA ASN A 175 30.75 19.98 2.59
C ASN A 175 29.64 19.32 3.44
N ALA A 176 29.85 19.22 4.76
CA ALA A 176 28.82 18.69 5.67
C ALA A 176 27.59 19.60 5.75
N VAL A 177 27.80 20.92 5.82
CA VAL A 177 26.73 21.93 5.85
C VAL A 177 25.93 21.91 4.54
N ASP A 178 26.59 21.79 3.39
CA ASP A 178 25.93 21.65 2.09
C ASP A 178 25.11 20.36 1.98
N ALA A 179 25.65 19.24 2.48
CA ALA A 179 24.91 17.99 2.55
C ALA A 179 23.66 18.12 3.43
N MET A 180 23.77 18.78 4.59
CA MET A 180 22.64 19.06 5.47
C MET A 180 21.62 19.98 4.80
N LYS A 181 22.07 21.05 4.14
CA LYS A 181 21.22 22.01 3.41
C LYS A 181 20.39 21.30 2.35
N LYS A 182 21.01 20.41 1.56
CA LYS A 182 20.31 19.56 0.60
C LYS A 182 19.26 18.69 1.29
N GLN A 183 19.62 17.98 2.36
CA GLN A 183 18.68 17.12 3.08
C GLN A 183 17.49 17.89 3.66
N PHE A 184 17.70 19.11 4.17
CA PHE A 184 16.61 19.95 4.70
C PHE A 184 15.60 20.38 3.65
N TYR A 185 16.09 20.88 2.52
CA TYR A 185 15.24 21.46 1.47
C TYR A 185 14.81 20.46 0.40
N THR A 186 15.20 19.18 0.51
CA THR A 186 14.67 18.14 -0.37
C THR A 186 13.22 17.86 0.05
N ASN A 187 12.28 18.35 -0.75
CA ASN A 187 10.85 18.06 -0.61
C ASN A 187 10.60 16.62 -1.07
N TYR A 188 10.41 15.71 -0.13
CA TYR A 188 9.68 14.46 -0.38
C TYR A 188 8.25 14.63 0.12
N GLU A 189 7.29 14.01 -0.57
CA GLU A 189 5.92 13.86 -0.09
C GLU A 189 5.96 13.26 1.33
N GLY A 190 5.37 13.93 2.33
CA GLY A 190 5.39 13.48 3.73
C GLY A 190 6.57 13.96 4.60
N VAL A 191 7.38 14.92 4.17
CA VAL A 191 8.43 15.49 5.05
C VAL A 191 7.81 16.45 6.07
N TYR A 192 7.65 15.98 7.31
CA TYR A 192 7.27 16.80 8.47
C TYR A 192 8.47 17.56 9.04
N ARG A 193 9.11 18.40 8.22
CA ARG A 193 10.12 19.34 8.73
C ARG A 193 9.49 20.71 8.75
N LYS A 194 9.21 21.21 9.95
CA LYS A 194 8.81 22.60 10.13
C LYS A 194 9.95 23.47 9.57
N ASN A 195 9.59 24.44 8.72
CA ASN A 195 10.51 25.45 8.23
C ASN A 195 10.96 26.30 9.43
N ASP A 196 11.97 25.84 10.17
CA ASP A 196 12.45 26.47 11.38
C ASP A 196 13.39 27.63 11.01
N ASP A 197 13.01 28.84 11.42
CA ASP A 197 13.77 30.05 11.14
C ASP A 197 15.14 30.04 11.82
N ARG A 198 15.31 29.30 12.92
CA ARG A 198 16.61 29.13 13.59
C ARG A 198 17.59 28.37 12.70
N VAL A 199 17.11 27.32 12.02
CA VAL A 199 17.93 26.53 11.09
C VAL A 199 18.35 27.39 9.89
N LYS A 200 17.41 28.19 9.35
CA LYS A 200 17.70 29.12 8.26
C LYS A 200 18.74 30.17 8.66
N GLU A 201 18.58 30.79 9.83
CA GLU A 201 19.51 31.77 10.35
C GLU A 201 20.91 31.17 10.54
N LEU A 202 21.00 29.94 11.07
CA LEU A 202 22.27 29.24 11.25
C LEU A 202 22.94 28.91 9.92
N PHE A 203 22.20 28.44 8.91
CA PHE A 203 22.73 28.26 7.56
C PHE A 203 23.28 29.56 6.99
N SER A 204 22.53 30.67 7.09
CA SER A 204 22.99 31.99 6.63
C SER A 204 24.22 32.48 7.39
N ALA A 205 24.32 32.23 8.71
CA ALA A 205 25.47 32.61 9.51
C ALA A 205 26.74 31.84 9.12
N VAL A 206 26.61 30.54 8.83
CA VAL A 206 27.74 29.71 8.36
C VAL A 206 28.16 30.11 6.95
N GLU A 207 27.21 30.36 6.05
CA GLU A 207 27.45 30.81 4.67
C GLU A 207 28.18 32.16 4.65
N LYS A 208 27.80 33.11 5.53
CA LYS A 208 28.53 34.38 5.69
C LYS A 208 30.00 34.19 6.11
N MET A 209 30.28 33.26 7.02
CA MET A 209 31.66 32.96 7.42
C MET A 209 32.44 32.26 6.30
N GLU A 210 31.77 31.44 5.50
CA GLU A 210 32.36 30.84 4.30
C GLU A 210 32.73 31.90 3.25
N GLU A 211 31.87 32.89 3.02
CA GLU A 211 32.19 34.05 2.18
C GLU A 211 33.39 34.83 2.72
N GLU A 212 33.46 35.03 4.03
CA GLU A 212 34.61 35.67 4.69
C GLU A 212 35.90 34.87 4.47
N ILE A 213 35.83 33.54 4.56
CA ILE A 213 36.96 32.64 4.26
C ILE A 213 37.37 32.76 2.79
N LYS A 214 36.41 32.74 1.85
CA LYS A 214 36.68 32.89 0.41
C LYS A 214 37.28 34.26 0.06
N SER A 215 36.97 35.29 0.85
CA SER A 215 37.56 36.62 0.71
C SER A 215 39.01 36.70 1.20
N ILE A 216 39.46 35.76 2.03
CA ILE A 216 40.87 35.66 2.43
C ILE A 216 41.63 35.14 1.20
N GLN A 217 42.53 35.96 0.66
CA GLN A 217 43.36 35.57 -0.47
C GLN A 217 44.26 34.40 -0.07
N ARG A 218 44.20 33.29 -0.83
CA ARG A 218 45.03 32.09 -0.59
C ARG A 218 46.52 32.46 -0.74
N PRO A 219 47.35 32.25 0.30
CA PRO A 219 48.79 32.48 0.21
C PRO A 219 49.47 31.52 -0.79
N VAL A 220 50.63 31.92 -1.33
CA VAL A 220 51.45 31.02 -2.15
C VAL A 220 52.18 30.05 -1.22
N LEU A 221 51.76 28.79 -1.21
CA LEU A 221 52.35 27.72 -0.41
C LEU A 221 53.50 27.05 -1.19
N GLU A 222 54.70 27.05 -0.63
CA GLU A 222 55.86 26.37 -1.21
C GLU A 222 55.76 24.84 -1.07
N VAL A 223 55.02 24.33 -0.07
CA VAL A 223 54.79 22.88 0.10
C VAL A 223 53.91 22.28 -1.01
N GLU A 224 53.00 23.06 -1.62
CA GLU A 224 52.09 22.58 -2.67
C GLU A 224 52.68 22.72 -4.09
N ASN A 225 53.55 23.71 -4.31
CA ASN A 225 54.30 23.92 -5.56
C ASN A 225 55.82 23.79 -5.33
N PRO A 226 56.38 22.58 -5.25
CA PRO A 226 57.81 22.41 -5.17
C PRO A 226 58.41 22.57 -6.57
N THR A 227 58.58 23.79 -7.09
CA THR A 227 59.32 23.96 -8.36
C THR A 227 60.25 25.17 -8.38
N GLN A 228 61.54 24.85 -8.64
CA GLN A 228 62.55 25.67 -9.31
C GLN A 228 63.08 26.91 -8.58
N GLN A 229 63.79 26.70 -7.48
CA GLN A 229 64.94 27.55 -7.12
C GLN A 229 66.23 26.71 -7.19
N SER A 230 66.74 26.51 -8.40
CA SER A 230 68.17 26.20 -8.58
C SER A 230 68.65 26.86 -9.87
N HIS A 231 69.53 27.83 -9.65
CA HIS A 231 70.15 28.74 -10.60
C HIS A 231 70.60 28.11 -11.93
N SER A 232 70.39 28.87 -13.01
CA SER A 232 71.13 28.74 -14.25
C SER A 232 72.63 28.98 -14.02
N GLN A 233 73.45 27.95 -14.23
CA GLN A 233 74.84 28.10 -14.70
C GLN A 233 75.12 27.03 -15.76
N SER A 234 75.88 27.46 -16.77
CA SER A 234 76.04 26.89 -18.11
C SER A 234 77.35 26.10 -18.26
N SER A 235 77.36 25.14 -19.20
CA SER A 235 78.49 24.42 -19.82
C SER A 235 79.16 23.33 -18.94
N ASP A 236 79.51 22.11 -19.36
CA ASP A 236 79.87 21.52 -20.66
C ASP A 236 79.61 19.98 -20.65
N SER A 237 79.51 19.33 -21.81
CA SER A 237 79.18 17.89 -22.03
C SER A 237 80.48 17.03 -22.25
N PRO A 238 80.51 15.68 -22.50
CA PRO A 238 79.51 14.57 -22.41
C PRO A 238 80.00 13.22 -21.77
N ARG A 239 79.02 12.27 -21.65
CA ARG A 239 79.11 10.77 -21.64
C ARG A 239 79.59 10.10 -20.34
N VAL A 240 79.10 8.94 -19.88
CA VAL A 240 78.79 7.65 -20.53
C VAL A 240 77.79 6.85 -19.65
N ASP A 241 76.79 6.17 -20.26
CA ASP A 241 75.90 5.18 -19.63
C ASP A 241 76.64 3.88 -19.22
N PRO A 242 76.05 3.01 -18.37
CA PRO A 242 75.35 1.89 -18.99
C PRO A 242 74.02 1.48 -18.33
N SER A 243 73.13 1.09 -19.24
CA SER A 243 71.86 0.36 -19.10
C SER A 243 71.91 -0.87 -18.18
N SER A 244 70.80 -1.18 -17.51
CA SER A 244 70.17 -2.50 -17.69
C SER A 244 68.65 -2.51 -17.42
N SER A 245 68.00 -3.19 -18.36
CA SER A 245 66.59 -3.49 -18.57
C SER A 245 65.91 -4.32 -17.47
N SER A 246 64.62 -4.09 -17.25
CA SER A 246 63.63 -5.18 -17.31
C SER A 246 62.22 -4.65 -17.55
N LYS A 247 61.66 -5.02 -18.71
CA LYS A 247 60.24 -4.88 -19.05
C LYS A 247 59.51 -6.13 -18.56
N GLN A 248 58.34 -5.96 -17.93
CA GLN A 248 57.28 -6.94 -18.09
C GLN A 248 55.91 -6.23 -18.11
N THR A 249 55.27 -6.34 -19.27
CA THR A 249 53.91 -5.92 -19.56
C THR A 249 52.93 -7.01 -19.14
N PHE A 250 51.68 -6.58 -18.93
CA PHE A 250 50.41 -7.24 -19.21
C PHE A 250 49.46 -7.52 -18.03
N GLU A 251 48.38 -6.74 -18.08
CA GLU A 251 46.97 -7.16 -18.13
C GLU A 251 46.12 -7.15 -16.85
N ALA A 252 44.99 -6.45 -17.02
CA ALA A 252 43.84 -6.42 -16.14
C ALA A 252 43.10 -7.76 -16.14
N PRO A 253 42.42 -8.09 -15.03
CA PRO A 253 41.26 -8.97 -15.10
C PRO A 253 40.02 -8.31 -14.52
N GLY A 254 38.96 -8.32 -15.33
CA GLY A 254 37.60 -8.00 -14.92
C GLY A 254 37.13 -8.86 -13.74
N LYS A 255 36.39 -8.21 -12.83
CA LYS A 255 35.67 -8.89 -11.76
C LYS A 255 34.34 -9.41 -12.29
N LYS A 256 34.16 -10.71 -12.04
CA LYS A 256 32.95 -11.50 -12.22
C LYS A 256 31.78 -10.90 -11.44
N GLU A 257 30.64 -10.83 -12.11
CA GLU A 257 29.32 -10.78 -11.49
C GLU A 257 29.05 -12.10 -10.76
N ALA A 258 28.71 -11.99 -9.46
CA ALA A 258 27.82 -12.92 -8.77
C ALA A 258 27.46 -12.35 -7.39
N ASN A 259 26.16 -12.37 -7.10
CA ASN A 259 25.53 -12.29 -5.78
C ASN A 259 25.47 -10.91 -5.10
N GLY A 260 24.45 -10.13 -5.50
CA GLY A 260 23.82 -9.12 -4.66
C GLY A 260 22.35 -9.47 -4.49
N SER A 261 22.04 -10.22 -3.44
CA SER A 261 20.67 -10.44 -2.97
C SER A 261 20.07 -9.07 -2.61
N GLY A 262 19.07 -8.62 -3.35
CA GLY A 262 18.25 -7.48 -2.95
C GLY A 262 17.48 -7.81 -1.66
N PRO A 263 17.18 -6.82 -0.81
CA PRO A 263 16.38 -7.03 0.39
C PRO A 263 14.93 -7.35 -0.01
N PRO A 264 14.23 -8.24 0.71
CA PRO A 264 12.90 -8.67 0.33
C PRO A 264 11.87 -7.55 0.61
N PRO A 265 10.76 -7.50 -0.15
CA PRO A 265 9.62 -6.68 0.24
C PRO A 265 9.06 -7.23 1.56
N VAL A 266 8.85 -6.32 2.51
CA VAL A 266 8.18 -6.59 3.79
C VAL A 266 6.74 -7.00 3.49
N LYS A 267 6.51 -8.31 3.33
CA LYS A 267 5.20 -8.91 3.55
C LYS A 267 4.98 -8.90 5.07
N ARG A 268 4.30 -7.87 5.57
CA ARG A 268 3.77 -7.91 6.94
C ARG A 268 2.54 -8.83 6.89
N GLY A 269 2.63 -9.91 7.65
CA GLY A 269 1.75 -11.06 7.54
C GLY A 269 0.30 -10.81 7.93
N ASN A 270 -0.55 -11.65 7.36
CA ASN A 270 -1.77 -12.20 7.97
C ASN A 270 -1.47 -12.62 9.43
N VAL A 271 -2.45 -12.76 10.32
CA VAL A 271 -3.20 -14.00 10.46
C VAL A 271 -4.43 -13.74 11.34
N VAL A 272 -5.61 -13.72 10.73
CA VAL A 272 -6.79 -14.35 11.36
C VAL A 272 -6.40 -15.81 11.53
N THR A 273 -6.44 -16.33 12.75
CA THR A 273 -5.90 -17.68 13.01
C THR A 273 -6.76 -18.74 12.33
N GLN A 274 -6.13 -19.80 11.83
CA GLN A 274 -6.83 -20.95 11.28
C GLN A 274 -7.87 -21.51 12.28
N ALA A 275 -7.59 -21.40 13.58
CA ALA A 275 -8.51 -21.77 14.66
C ALA A 275 -9.75 -20.84 14.75
N ASP A 276 -9.63 -19.55 14.46
CA ASP A 276 -10.76 -18.60 14.44
C ASP A 276 -11.68 -18.82 13.24
N LEU A 277 -11.11 -19.24 12.10
CA LEU A 277 -11.83 -19.60 10.87
C LEU A 277 -12.48 -20.99 10.97
N GLU A 278 -11.79 -21.97 11.58
CA GLU A 278 -12.36 -23.30 11.87
C GLU A 278 -13.49 -23.24 12.90
N LYS A 279 -13.44 -22.31 13.86
CA LYS A 279 -14.52 -22.08 14.83
C LYS A 279 -15.79 -21.53 14.17
N LEU A 280 -15.65 -20.64 13.18
CA LEU A 280 -16.78 -20.10 12.41
C LEU A 280 -17.30 -21.11 11.37
N GLY A 281 -16.42 -21.94 10.79
CA GLY A 281 -16.82 -23.02 9.89
C GLY A 281 -17.52 -24.20 10.61
N SER A 282 -17.15 -24.49 11.86
CA SER A 282 -17.75 -25.58 12.64
C SER A 282 -19.16 -25.27 13.17
N ASP A 283 -19.52 -23.99 13.28
CA ASP A 283 -20.88 -23.53 13.63
C ASP A 283 -21.86 -23.60 12.44
N LEU A 284 -21.35 -23.69 11.21
CA LEU A 284 -22.16 -23.76 9.98
C LEU A 284 -22.47 -25.20 9.52
N GLY A 285 -21.79 -26.21 10.10
CA GLY A 285 -21.75 -27.57 9.55
C GLY A 285 -22.55 -28.63 10.31
N LYS A 286 -23.52 -28.27 11.17
CA LYS A 286 -24.21 -29.25 12.02
C LYS A 286 -25.66 -29.58 11.65
N ASP A 287 -26.27 -28.88 10.69
CA ASP A 287 -27.69 -29.08 10.37
C ASP A 287 -27.96 -29.50 8.91
N GLU A 288 -26.96 -30.01 8.19
CA GLU A 288 -27.08 -30.32 6.75
C GLU A 288 -27.26 -31.82 6.42
N GLU A 289 -27.95 -32.57 7.29
CA GLU A 289 -28.32 -33.97 7.02
C GLU A 289 -29.83 -34.08 6.81
N GLY A 290 -30.28 -33.66 5.62
CA GLY A 290 -31.71 -33.72 5.27
C GLY A 290 -32.09 -33.40 3.82
N TYR A 291 -31.21 -32.84 2.99
CA TYR A 291 -31.52 -32.59 1.58
C TYR A 291 -31.24 -33.83 0.74
N ALA A 292 -32.18 -34.78 0.77
CA ALA A 292 -32.30 -35.77 -0.28
C ALA A 292 -32.69 -35.06 -1.58
N THR A 293 -31.83 -35.22 -2.58
CA THR A 293 -32.08 -34.96 -4.00
C THR A 293 -33.33 -35.71 -4.46
N GLU A 294 -34.47 -35.02 -4.54
CA GLU A 294 -35.63 -35.55 -5.25
C GLU A 294 -36.43 -34.40 -5.88
N ASP A 295 -36.50 -34.45 -7.22
CA ASP A 295 -37.42 -33.74 -8.12
C ASP A 295 -37.63 -32.24 -7.91
N ILE A 296 -36.79 -31.44 -8.57
CA ILE A 296 -37.25 -30.19 -9.17
C ILE A 296 -38.17 -30.59 -10.33
N GLY A 297 -39.43 -30.85 -10.00
CA GLY A 297 -40.50 -31.11 -10.96
C GLY A 297 -40.73 -29.90 -11.86
N GLU A 298 -40.82 -30.17 -13.15
CA GLU A 298 -41.03 -29.25 -14.25
C GLU A 298 -42.27 -28.35 -14.01
N TRP A 299 -42.07 -27.04 -14.13
CA TRP A 299 -43.14 -26.05 -14.02
C TRP A 299 -43.96 -26.05 -15.31
N GLU A 300 -45.09 -26.77 -15.33
CA GLU A 300 -46.09 -26.66 -16.40
C GLU A 300 -46.94 -25.39 -16.20
N PHE A 301 -46.50 -24.25 -16.76
CA PHE A 301 -47.28 -23.00 -16.79
C PHE A 301 -47.57 -22.45 -18.19
N ASP A 302 -47.23 -23.18 -19.26
CA ASP A 302 -47.31 -22.66 -20.64
C ASP A 302 -48.49 -23.21 -21.48
N GLU A 303 -49.34 -24.10 -20.95
CA GLU A 303 -50.42 -24.71 -21.76
C GLU A 303 -51.75 -23.92 -21.78
N LEU A 304 -51.90 -22.88 -20.95
CA LEU A 304 -53.15 -22.12 -20.83
C LEU A 304 -53.28 -20.89 -21.75
N GLU A 305 -52.29 -20.56 -22.57
CA GLU A 305 -52.38 -19.44 -23.53
C GLU A 305 -52.95 -19.81 -24.91
N LYS A 306 -53.24 -21.09 -25.19
CA LYS A 306 -53.73 -21.51 -26.53
C LYS A 306 -55.25 -21.62 -26.70
N GLU A 307 -56.07 -21.45 -25.66
CA GLU A 307 -57.53 -21.62 -25.78
C GLU A 307 -58.38 -20.35 -25.63
N VAL A 308 -57.78 -19.16 -25.52
CA VAL A 308 -58.56 -17.90 -25.48
C VAL A 308 -58.36 -17.08 -26.75
N ASN A 309 -59.14 -17.40 -27.79
CA ASN A 309 -59.50 -16.41 -28.79
C ASN A 309 -60.93 -16.63 -29.32
N PRO A 310 -61.95 -15.99 -28.72
CA PRO A 310 -63.30 -15.96 -29.27
C PRO A 310 -63.42 -14.82 -30.28
N LYS A 311 -63.44 -15.12 -31.58
CA LYS A 311 -63.99 -14.21 -32.60
C LYS A 311 -65.39 -14.65 -33.03
N GLN A 312 -66.35 -14.00 -32.38
CA GLN A 312 -67.54 -13.37 -32.96
C GLN A 312 -68.49 -14.22 -33.84
N LEU A 313 -69.66 -14.47 -33.28
CA LEU A 313 -70.93 -14.50 -34.00
C LEU A 313 -71.15 -13.19 -34.79
N THR A 314 -71.60 -13.28 -36.04
CA THR A 314 -72.70 -12.50 -36.66
C THR A 314 -73.22 -13.29 -37.87
N SER A 315 -74.41 -13.91 -37.81
CA SER A 315 -75.71 -13.43 -38.34
C SER A 315 -75.95 -13.58 -39.86
N LYS A 316 -77.08 -14.25 -40.18
CA LYS A 316 -77.82 -14.37 -41.46
C LYS A 316 -77.06 -15.11 -42.58
N GLU A 317 -77.64 -16.09 -43.26
CA GLU A 317 -78.99 -16.19 -43.85
C GLU A 317 -79.48 -17.65 -43.89
#